data_AF-A0A2Z4Y166-F1
#
_entry.id   AF-A0A2Z4Y166-F1
#
_cell.length_a   1.000
_cell.length_b   1.000
_cell.length_c   1.000
_cell.angle_alpha   90.00
_cell.angle_beta   90.00
_cell.angle_gamma   90.00
#
_symmetry.space_group_name_H-M   'P 1'
#
loop_
_entity.id
_entity.type
_entity.pdbx_description
1 polymer ?
#
loop_
_entity_poly.entity_id
_entity_poly.type
_entity_poly.pdbx_seq_one_letter_code
_entity_poly.pdbx_strand_id
1 'polypeptide(L)'
;MALLKHKKDDPHSKLTALENRIAVCTQYAKLWHDYGRFFSEGLQDRRISEQEEQQFFQIIYLLASNHYRFTQLAGEFFKDGKAVLKVLSDTVSLQYIKSMSDAQFGQLLIDWHTLFIMMNKALGKLKALQPPPEEQTSKKGKSRAAKAAA
;
A
#
# COMPACT_ATOMS: atom_id res chain seq x y z
N MET A 1 -45.43 -4.50 2.90
CA MET A 1 -44.65 -4.91 1.70
C MET A 1 -44.19 -3.67 0.96
N ALA A 2 -42.93 -3.71 0.49
CA ALA A 2 -42.26 -2.76 -0.42
C ALA A 2 -41.99 -1.33 0.07
N LEU A 3 -40.70 -1.01 0.28
CA LEU A 3 -39.95 0.04 -0.42
C LEU A 3 -38.49 0.06 0.06
N LEU A 4 -37.74 -1.01 -0.23
CA LEU A 4 -36.28 -0.94 -0.30
C LEU A 4 -35.94 -0.19 -1.59
N LYS A 5 -35.96 1.14 -1.52
CA LYS A 5 -35.47 2.00 -2.60
C LYS A 5 -33.98 1.70 -2.79
N HIS A 6 -33.66 1.15 -3.96
CA HIS A 6 -32.32 1.07 -4.52
C HIS A 6 -31.53 2.33 -4.16
N LYS A 7 -30.48 2.18 -3.35
CA LYS A 7 -29.47 3.20 -3.14
C LYS A 7 -28.74 3.32 -4.47
N LYS A 8 -29.27 4.23 -5.30
CA LYS A 8 -28.85 4.55 -6.66
C LYS A 8 -27.33 4.66 -6.70
N ASP A 9 -26.72 3.98 -7.67
CA ASP A 9 -25.30 3.99 -7.98
C ASP A 9 -24.79 5.42 -8.21
N ASP A 10 -24.47 6.14 -7.13
CA ASP A 10 -23.87 7.47 -7.20
C ASP A 10 -22.41 7.34 -7.66
N PRO A 11 -22.04 7.86 -8.84
CA PRO A 11 -20.67 7.81 -9.34
C PRO A 11 -19.68 8.48 -8.39
N HIS A 12 -20.10 9.53 -7.68
CA HIS A 12 -19.24 10.25 -6.74
C HIS A 12 -18.91 9.39 -5.52
N SER A 13 -19.92 8.74 -4.93
CA SER A 13 -19.73 7.79 -3.82
C SER A 13 -18.81 6.61 -4.19
N LYS A 14 -18.91 6.09 -5.43
CA LYS A 14 -18.02 5.03 -5.92
C LYS A 14 -16.58 5.51 -6.10
N LEU A 15 -16.39 6.73 -6.59
CA LEU A 15 -15.06 7.34 -6.75
C LEU A 15 -14.38 7.54 -5.40
N THR A 16 -15.08 8.11 -4.41
CA THR A 16 -14.55 8.27 -3.05
C THR A 16 -14.20 6.93 -2.40
N ALA A 17 -15.00 5.89 -2.65
CA ALA A 17 -14.69 4.54 -2.17
C ALA A 17 -13.42 3.96 -2.82
N LEU A 18 -13.23 4.16 -4.13
CA LEU A 18 -12.03 3.72 -4.83
C LEU A 18 -10.78 4.48 -4.39
N GLU A 19 -10.88 5.80 -4.24
CA GLU A 19 -9.79 6.66 -3.74
C GLU A 19 -9.34 6.22 -2.35
N ASN A 20 -10.28 5.93 -1.45
CA ASN A 20 -9.96 5.40 -0.12
C ASN A 20 -9.27 4.03 -0.20
N ARG A 21 -9.72 3.12 -1.08
CA ARG A 21 -9.04 1.82 -1.30
C ARG A 21 -7.60 2.01 -1.76
N ILE A 22 -7.38 2.88 -2.74
CA ILE A 22 -6.04 3.20 -3.26
C ILE A 22 -5.17 3.80 -2.16
N ALA A 23 -5.69 4.75 -1.39
CA ALA A 23 -4.96 5.41 -0.31
C ALA A 23 -4.49 4.40 0.75
N VAL A 24 -5.38 3.53 1.23
CA VAL A 24 -5.03 2.52 2.23
C VAL A 24 -4.03 1.51 1.70
N CYS A 25 -4.23 1.00 0.48
CA CYS A 25 -3.29 0.04 -0.11
C CYS A 25 -1.91 0.68 -0.35
N THR A 26 -1.87 1.97 -0.70
CA THR A 26 -0.61 2.71 -0.93
C THR A 26 0.13 2.89 0.38
N GLN A 27 -0.56 3.27 1.44
CA GLN A 27 0.02 3.41 2.78
C GLN A 27 0.56 2.06 3.28
N TYR A 28 -0.18 0.97 3.10
CA TYR A 28 0.26 -0.36 3.51
C TYR A 28 1.49 -0.83 2.76
N ALA A 29 1.52 -0.67 1.43
CA ALA A 29 2.70 -1.01 0.62
C ALA A 29 3.93 -0.17 1.01
N LYS A 30 3.74 1.10 1.39
CA LYS A 30 4.81 1.95 1.92
C LYS A 30 5.33 1.42 3.26
N LEU A 31 4.45 1.06 4.20
CA LEU A 31 4.85 0.44 5.46
C LEU A 31 5.63 -0.87 5.22
N TRP A 32 5.20 -1.69 4.26
CA TRP A 32 5.88 -2.93 3.90
C TRP A 32 7.29 -2.70 3.36
N HIS A 33 7.44 -1.67 2.53
CA HIS A 33 8.74 -1.24 2.02
C HIS A 33 9.64 -0.72 3.16
N ASP A 34 9.13 0.15 4.02
CA ASP A 34 9.87 0.70 5.14
C ASP A 34 10.28 -0.38 6.16
N TYR A 35 9.47 -1.43 6.31
CA TYR A 35 9.82 -2.62 7.10
C TYR A 35 11.01 -3.38 6.49
N GLY A 36 11.01 -3.58 5.17
CA GLY A 36 12.12 -4.22 4.46
C GLY A 36 13.45 -3.51 4.61
N ARG A 37 13.44 -2.16 4.66
CA ARG A 37 14.65 -1.33 4.78
C ARG A 37 15.50 -1.66 6.02
N PHE A 38 14.90 -2.20 7.08
CA PHE A 38 15.67 -2.55 8.25
C PHE A 38 16.69 -3.66 7.98
N PHE A 39 16.37 -4.60 7.08
CA PHE A 39 17.14 -5.82 6.86
C PHE A 39 17.55 -6.05 5.39
N SER A 40 17.01 -5.31 4.41
CA SER A 40 17.25 -5.57 2.99
C SER A 40 18.71 -5.42 2.54
N GLU A 41 19.49 -4.59 3.23
CA GLU A 41 20.92 -4.39 2.95
C GLU A 41 21.83 -5.41 3.68
N GLY A 42 21.22 -6.37 4.38
CA GLY A 42 21.92 -7.29 5.27
C GLY A 42 22.16 -6.68 6.65
N LEU A 43 22.24 -7.56 7.65
CA LEU A 43 22.51 -7.20 9.05
C LEU A 43 23.85 -7.76 9.56
N GLN A 44 24.57 -8.47 8.70
CA GLN A 44 25.87 -9.05 9.05
C GLN A 44 26.84 -7.92 9.43
N ASP A 45 27.56 -8.12 10.53
CA ASP A 45 28.52 -7.17 11.11
C ASP A 45 27.96 -5.81 11.59
N ARG A 46 26.68 -5.50 11.34
CA ARG A 46 26.04 -4.26 11.82
C ARG A 46 25.69 -4.36 13.31
N ARG A 47 26.04 -3.34 14.09
CA ARG A 47 25.54 -3.20 15.46
C ARG A 47 24.10 -2.67 15.40
N ILE A 48 23.16 -3.45 15.94
CA ILE A 48 21.76 -3.05 16.07
C ILE A 48 21.62 -2.28 17.38
N SER A 49 21.15 -1.04 17.32
CA SER A 49 20.83 -0.24 18.49
C SER A 49 19.43 -0.58 19.03
N GLU A 50 19.22 -0.31 20.32
CA GLU A 50 17.90 -0.46 20.94
C GLU A 50 16.83 0.40 20.25
N GLN A 51 17.22 1.59 19.76
CA GLN A 51 16.32 2.49 19.04
C GLN A 51 15.87 1.89 17.71
N GLU A 52 16.79 1.28 16.95
CA GLU A 52 16.44 0.61 15.68
C GLU A 52 15.52 -0.58 15.93
N GLU A 53 15.78 -1.37 16.98
CA GLU A 53 14.93 -2.49 17.39
C GLU A 53 13.52 -2.01 17.79
N GLN A 54 13.42 -0.91 18.53
CA GLN A 54 12.13 -0.31 18.87
C GLN A 54 11.37 0.19 17.63
N GLN A 55 12.05 0.85 16.69
CA GLN A 55 11.46 1.29 15.43
C GLN A 55 10.98 0.10 14.59
N PHE A 56 11.74 -1.00 14.61
CA PHE A 56 11.37 -2.25 13.94
C PHE A 56 10.09 -2.86 14.56
N PHE A 57 9.98 -2.89 15.89
CA PHE A 57 8.74 -3.34 16.53
C PHE A 57 7.55 -2.44 16.22
N GLN A 58 7.75 -1.12 16.19
CA GLN A 58 6.69 -0.18 15.82
C GLN A 58 6.18 -0.46 14.41
N ILE A 59 7.05 -0.72 13.44
CA ILE A 59 6.61 -0.98 12.07
C ILE A 59 5.90 -2.33 11.92
N ILE A 60 6.36 -3.38 12.63
CA ILE A 60 5.65 -4.67 12.69
C ILE A 60 4.25 -4.48 13.27
N TYR A 61 4.14 -3.75 14.39
CA TYR A 61 2.86 -3.48 15.02
C TYR A 61 1.90 -2.75 14.08
N LEU A 62 2.38 -1.72 13.37
CA LEU A 62 1.59 -0.99 12.38
C LEU A 62 1.14 -1.91 11.23
N LEU A 63 2.03 -2.76 10.72
CA LEU A 63 1.72 -3.71 9.65
C LEU A 63 0.68 -4.75 10.09
N ALA A 64 0.82 -5.31 11.29
CA ALA A 64 -0.14 -6.26 11.85
C ALA A 64 -1.51 -5.61 12.08
N SER A 65 -1.54 -4.44 12.72
CA SER A 65 -2.77 -3.71 13.04
C SER A 65 -3.55 -3.27 11.80
N ASN A 66 -2.86 -2.93 10.72
CA ASN A 66 -3.50 -2.50 9.46
C ASN A 66 -3.76 -3.66 8.49
N HIS A 67 -3.30 -4.88 8.78
CA HIS A 67 -3.33 -6.01 7.86
C HIS A 67 -4.74 -6.36 7.38
N TYR A 68 -5.69 -6.50 8.33
CA TYR A 68 -7.07 -6.83 8.00
C TYR A 68 -7.71 -5.75 7.11
N ARG A 69 -7.51 -4.48 7.45
CA ARG A 69 -8.04 -3.36 6.66
C ARG A 69 -7.46 -3.35 5.24
N PHE A 70 -6.16 -3.59 5.11
CA PHE A 70 -5.51 -3.69 3.81
C PHE A 70 -6.09 -4.82 2.95
N THR A 71 -6.15 -6.05 3.49
CA THR A 71 -6.64 -7.22 2.75
C THR A 71 -8.10 -7.06 2.31
N GLN A 72 -8.96 -6.49 3.16
CA GLN A 72 -10.36 -6.21 2.81
C GLN A 72 -10.48 -5.19 1.67
N LEU A 73 -9.69 -4.10 1.70
CA LEU A 73 -9.79 -3.03 0.71
C LEU A 73 -9.07 -3.35 -0.61
N ALA A 74 -7.99 -4.12 -0.55
CA ALA A 74 -7.35 -4.69 -1.74
C ALA A 74 -8.30 -5.69 -2.42
N GLY A 75 -9.07 -6.45 -1.64
CA GLY A 75 -10.10 -7.35 -2.11
C GLY A 75 -9.53 -8.44 -3.02
N GLU A 76 -10.20 -8.71 -4.14
CA GLU A 76 -9.80 -9.76 -5.08
C GLU A 76 -8.41 -9.57 -5.72
N PHE A 77 -7.85 -8.36 -5.66
CA PHE A 77 -6.56 -8.04 -6.27
C PHE A 77 -5.37 -8.51 -5.44
N PHE A 78 -5.57 -8.87 -4.17
CA PHE A 78 -4.53 -9.38 -3.29
C PHE A 78 -5.05 -10.56 -2.47
N LYS A 79 -4.56 -11.78 -2.72
CA LYS A 79 -5.06 -13.01 -2.08
C LYS A 79 -4.13 -13.56 -0.98
N ASP A 80 -2.92 -13.03 -0.90
CA ASP A 80 -1.81 -13.61 -0.12
C ASP A 80 -1.70 -13.01 1.28
N GLY A 81 -2.84 -12.68 1.88
CA GLY A 81 -2.89 -12.09 3.24
C GLY A 81 -2.19 -12.94 4.28
N LYS A 82 -2.37 -14.27 4.24
CA LYS A 82 -1.72 -15.20 5.17
C LYS A 82 -0.19 -15.19 5.07
N ALA A 83 0.35 -15.00 3.87
CA ALA A 83 1.79 -14.97 3.67
C ALA A 83 2.43 -13.73 4.30
N VAL A 84 1.73 -12.59 4.30
CA VAL A 84 2.15 -11.38 5.05
C VAL A 84 2.31 -11.69 6.53
N LEU A 85 1.29 -12.32 7.14
CA LEU A 85 1.34 -12.66 8.57
C LEU A 85 2.45 -13.67 8.89
N LYS A 86 2.71 -14.62 7.99
CA LYS A 86 3.84 -15.55 8.12
C LYS A 86 5.16 -14.79 8.20
N VAL A 87 5.45 -13.91 7.23
CA VAL A 87 6.69 -13.12 7.22
C VAL A 87 6.84 -12.28 8.49
N LEU A 88 5.77 -11.60 8.94
CA LEU A 88 5.82 -10.82 10.18
C LEU A 88 6.09 -11.70 11.42
N SER A 89 5.56 -12.91 11.44
CA SER A 89 5.78 -13.87 12.55
C SER A 89 7.18 -14.47 12.52
N ASP A 90 7.77 -14.60 11.33
CA ASP A 90 9.13 -15.11 11.13
C ASP A 90 10.20 -14.04 11.44
N THR A 91 9.83 -12.78 11.69
CA THR A 91 10.77 -11.69 11.99
C THR A 91 10.50 -11.03 13.33
N VAL A 92 10.68 -11.78 14.41
CA VAL A 92 10.34 -11.33 15.78
C VAL A 92 11.26 -10.26 16.36
N SER A 93 12.44 -10.01 15.77
CA SER A 93 13.39 -8.93 16.12
C SER A 93 14.48 -8.79 15.05
N LEU A 94 15.14 -7.64 14.96
CA LEU A 94 16.31 -7.47 14.07
C LEU A 94 17.46 -8.37 14.52
N GLN A 95 17.63 -8.53 15.83
CA GLN A 95 18.63 -9.44 16.37
C GLN A 95 18.37 -10.90 15.97
N TYR A 96 17.11 -11.32 15.92
CA TYR A 96 16.73 -12.65 15.43
C TYR A 96 17.03 -12.80 13.94
N ILE A 97 16.65 -11.81 13.11
CA ILE A 97 16.98 -11.80 11.67
C ILE A 97 18.49 -11.89 11.46
N LYS A 98 19.29 -11.14 12.22
CA LYS A 98 20.75 -11.18 12.14
C LYS A 98 21.32 -12.56 12.46
N SER A 99 20.67 -13.32 13.34
CA SER A 99 21.09 -14.67 13.72
C SER A 99 20.63 -15.78 12.76
N MET A 100 19.83 -15.44 11.75
CA MET A 100 19.38 -16.41 10.74
C MET A 100 20.56 -16.93 9.93
N SER A 101 20.47 -18.21 9.53
CA SER A 101 21.36 -18.73 8.48
C SER A 101 21.13 -18.00 7.15
N ASP A 102 22.14 -17.97 6.29
CA ASP A 102 22.03 -17.36 4.95
C ASP A 102 20.84 -17.90 4.15
N ALA A 103 20.52 -19.18 4.30
CA ALA A 103 19.36 -19.80 3.65
C ALA A 103 18.03 -19.23 4.18
N GLN A 104 17.88 -19.09 5.51
CA GLN A 104 16.68 -18.52 6.13
C GLN A 104 16.53 -17.05 5.78
N PHE A 105 17.62 -16.29 5.84
CA PHE A 105 17.63 -14.87 5.49
C PHE A 105 17.33 -14.66 4.01
N GLY A 106 17.90 -15.48 3.13
CA GLY A 106 17.58 -15.48 1.70
C GLY A 106 16.10 -15.77 1.44
N GLN A 107 15.52 -16.75 2.12
CA GLN A 107 14.09 -17.04 2.00
C GLN A 107 13.21 -15.88 2.51
N LEU A 108 13.58 -15.24 3.62
CA LEU A 108 12.90 -14.06 4.14
C LEU A 108 12.88 -12.92 3.09
N LEU A 109 14.02 -12.65 2.45
CA LEU A 109 14.11 -11.63 1.40
C LEU A 109 13.22 -11.96 0.19
N ILE A 110 13.19 -13.23 -0.24
CA ILE A 110 12.34 -13.69 -1.33
C ILE A 110 10.86 -13.52 -0.98
N ASP A 111 10.44 -13.95 0.21
CA ASP A 111 9.06 -13.85 0.67
C ASP A 111 8.64 -12.37 0.77
N TRP A 112 9.47 -11.53 1.39
CA TRP A 112 9.24 -10.10 1.51
C TRP A 112 9.09 -9.42 0.15
N HIS A 113 10.01 -9.71 -0.79
CA HIS A 113 10.03 -9.08 -2.10
C HIS A 113 8.85 -9.53 -2.96
N THR A 114 8.54 -10.83 -2.93
CA THR A 114 7.37 -11.40 -3.61
C THR A 114 6.09 -10.70 -3.17
N LEU A 115 5.88 -10.56 -1.86
CA LEU A 115 4.72 -9.85 -1.32
C LEU A 115 4.68 -8.39 -1.74
N PHE A 116 5.82 -7.70 -1.77
CA PHE A 116 5.90 -6.32 -2.23
C PHE A 116 5.48 -6.17 -3.70
N ILE A 117 5.93 -7.07 -4.58
CA ILE A 117 5.49 -7.10 -5.99
C ILE A 117 3.97 -7.29 -6.06
N MET A 118 3.43 -8.23 -5.28
CA MET A 118 1.99 -8.53 -5.30
C MET A 118 1.14 -7.36 -4.81
N MET A 119 1.57 -6.66 -3.75
CA MET A 119 0.91 -5.44 -3.27
C MET A 119 0.89 -4.35 -4.34
N ASN A 120 2.02 -4.13 -5.02
CA ASN A 120 2.12 -3.13 -6.09
C ASN A 120 1.29 -3.51 -7.33
N LYS A 121 1.22 -4.80 -7.66
CA LYS A 121 0.33 -5.30 -8.72
C LYS A 121 -1.13 -5.07 -8.37
N ALA A 122 -1.53 -5.30 -7.12
CA ALA A 122 -2.88 -5.01 -6.64
C ALA A 122 -3.20 -3.51 -6.73
N LEU A 123 -2.25 -2.65 -6.33
CA LEU A 123 -2.35 -1.20 -6.47
C LEU A 123 -2.50 -0.75 -7.93
N GLY A 124 -1.72 -1.33 -8.85
CA GLY A 124 -1.84 -1.04 -10.28
C GLY A 124 -3.23 -1.36 -10.82
N LYS A 125 -3.80 -2.51 -10.44
CA LYS A 125 -5.17 -2.88 -10.80
C LYS A 125 -6.20 -1.92 -10.21
N LEU A 126 -6.06 -1.51 -8.95
CA LEU A 126 -6.95 -0.53 -8.33
C LEU A 126 -6.90 0.83 -9.04
N LYS A 127 -5.71 1.31 -9.38
CA LYS A 127 -5.54 2.58 -10.11
C LYS A 127 -6.12 2.53 -11.51
N ALA A 128 -6.05 1.38 -12.19
CA ALA A 128 -6.65 1.18 -13.50
C ALA A 128 -8.20 1.25 -13.50
N LEU A 129 -8.84 1.15 -12.32
CA LEU A 129 -10.28 1.37 -12.17
C LEU A 129 -10.65 2.86 -12.07
N GLN A 130 -9.67 3.75 -11.90
CA GLN A 130 -9.95 5.20 -11.90
C GLN A 130 -10.41 5.61 -13.29
N PRO A 131 -11.40 6.50 -13.40
CA PRO A 131 -11.74 7.09 -14.69
C PRO A 131 -10.50 7.80 -15.26
N PRO A 132 -10.31 7.79 -16.60
CA PRO A 132 -9.25 8.57 -17.21
C PRO A 132 -9.36 10.03 -16.75
N PRO A 133 -8.24 10.74 -16.56
CA PRO A 133 -8.30 12.17 -16.26
C PRO A 133 -9.14 12.83 -17.34
N GLU A 134 -10.21 13.53 -16.96
CA GLU A 134 -10.91 14.40 -17.90
C GLU A 134 -9.84 15.30 -18.51
N GLU A 135 -9.59 15.17 -19.83
CA GLU A 135 -8.77 16.12 -20.55
C GLU A 135 -9.31 17.49 -20.16
N GLN A 136 -8.50 18.28 -19.46
CA GLN A 136 -8.79 19.67 -19.20
C GLN A 136 -8.77 20.35 -20.57
N THR A 137 -9.88 20.26 -21.31
CA THR A 137 -10.09 20.98 -22.56
C THR A 137 -10.08 22.45 -22.20
N SER A 138 -8.89 23.02 -22.34
CA SER A 138 -8.58 24.41 -22.65
C SER A 138 -9.79 25.36 -22.53
N LYS A 139 -10.04 25.90 -21.34
CA LYS A 139 -10.62 27.24 -21.20
C LYS A 139 -9.52 28.30 -21.38
N LYS A 140 -8.73 28.20 -22.47
CA LYS A 140 -7.89 29.28 -22.99
C LYS A 140 -8.44 29.69 -24.35
N GLY A 141 -9.57 30.38 -24.33
CA GLY A 141 -10.17 30.93 -25.55
C GLY A 141 -11.34 31.83 -25.20
N LYS A 142 -11.19 33.13 -25.52
CA LYS A 142 -12.15 34.24 -25.35
C LYS A 142 -12.05 35.04 -24.05
N SER A 143 -10.96 35.79 -23.90
CA SER A 143 -11.06 37.20 -23.44
C SER A 143 -9.91 38.01 -24.04
N ARG A 144 -9.95 38.17 -25.36
CA ARG A 144 -9.14 39.14 -26.10
C ARG A 144 -9.98 39.70 -27.25
N ALA A 145 -11.14 40.24 -26.89
CA ALA A 145 -12.03 41.01 -27.76
C ALA A 145 -12.86 41.96 -26.89
N ALA A 146 -12.18 42.87 -26.19
CA ALA A 146 -12.78 44.05 -25.57
C ALA A 146 -11.78 45.20 -25.67
N LYS A 147 -11.45 45.57 -26.91
CA LYS A 147 -10.84 46.85 -27.24
C LYS A 147 -11.26 47.23 -28.66
N ALA A 148 -12.51 47.67 -28.82
CA ALA A 148 -13.02 48.49 -29.94
C ALA A 148 -14.53 48.72 -29.75
N ALA A 149 -14.91 49.72 -28.94
CA ALA A 149 -16.15 50.51 -29.04
C ALA A 149 -16.42 51.23 -27.70
N ALA A 150 -15.77 52.38 -27.51
CA ALA A 150 -16.22 53.55 -26.74
C ALA A 150 -15.07 54.57 -26.73
#